data_AF-A0A2K9DJ95-F1
#
_entry.id   AF-A0A2K9DJ95-F1
#
_cell.length_a   1.000
_cell.length_b   1.000
_cell.length_c   1.000
_cell.angle_alpha   90.00
_cell.angle_beta   90.00
_cell.angle_gamma   90.00
#
_symmetry.space_group_name_H-M   'P 1'
#
loop_
_entity.id
_entity.type
_entity.pdbx_description
1 polymer ?
#
loop_
_entity_poly.entity_id
_entity_poly.type
_entity_poly.pdbx_seq_one_letter_code
_entity_poly.pdbx_strand_id
1 'polypeptide(L)'
;MTDQPQVKRRAFLAEPGTQPLLTTDPIEHLEGFERFVEATGIDPARVLATPVVAFPLPVPFKDEVGGTQRWEGIEPKMMWLPLFWLPPHLALRYQYRVIDEATGGTTDDIEIESDEVWAVRVMLELTRVGMYDAATGTWADILSFYGLDADDPVDQARVELWLNGYPDEVLDAIDLTEHIVFADNPEWGLEAARQMVDTLVPAQWSLTASGLLLAAGNYLAFKGEGDKERRDMLSVLGSVAVNALRTIPADETGIPVSELIESITVAAQSTENSSEQLVDDFMQALSEVSEDFEPYVAAYMQVAAEGDAIEVPSDSPADLR
;
A
#
# COMPACT_ATOMS: atom_id res chain seq x y z
N MET A 1 3.61 26.69 -28.63
CA MET A 1 2.78 25.59 -28.10
C MET A 1 3.30 24.34 -28.75
N THR A 2 4.32 23.75 -28.14
CA THR A 2 4.79 22.40 -28.48
C THR A 2 3.70 21.47 -27.97
N ASP A 3 3.10 20.68 -28.88
CA ASP A 3 2.24 19.55 -28.52
C ASP A 3 3.07 18.64 -27.60
N GLN A 4 2.85 18.70 -26.30
CA GLN A 4 3.42 17.69 -25.43
C GLN A 4 2.70 16.37 -25.76
N PRO A 5 3.43 15.29 -26.05
CA PRO A 5 2.80 14.02 -26.33
C PRO A 5 1.95 13.61 -25.13
N GLN A 6 0.67 13.33 -25.39
CA GLN A 6 -0.27 12.88 -24.37
C GLN A 6 0.27 11.59 -23.72
N VAL A 7 0.48 11.61 -22.40
CA VAL A 7 1.04 10.49 -21.65
C VAL A 7 0.11 9.27 -21.80
N LYS A 8 0.64 8.13 -22.26
CA LYS A 8 -0.12 6.87 -22.31
C LYS A 8 -0.48 6.48 -20.87
N ARG A 9 -1.71 6.05 -20.64
CA ARG A 9 -2.15 5.57 -19.32
C ARG A 9 -2.51 4.10 -19.37
N ARG A 10 -2.22 3.36 -18.31
CA ARG A 10 -2.42 1.91 -18.23
C ARG A 10 -3.13 1.53 -16.93
N ALA A 11 -4.08 0.60 -17.02
CA ALA A 11 -4.69 -0.01 -15.84
C ALA A 11 -3.75 -1.10 -15.29
N PHE A 12 -3.54 -1.09 -13.98
CA PHE A 12 -2.79 -2.14 -13.30
C PHE A 12 -3.17 -2.17 -11.82
N LEU A 13 -3.66 -3.34 -11.37
CA LEU A 13 -4.17 -3.58 -10.00
C LEU A 13 -5.23 -2.56 -9.51
N ALA A 14 -5.86 -1.83 -10.43
CA ALA A 14 -6.83 -0.80 -10.13
C ALA A 14 -8.01 -0.93 -11.09
N GLU A 15 -9.19 -0.57 -10.59
CA GLU A 15 -10.40 -0.33 -11.37
C GLU A 15 -10.77 1.16 -11.26
N PRO A 16 -11.62 1.68 -12.17
CA PRO A 16 -12.15 3.03 -12.02
C PRO A 16 -12.79 3.22 -10.64
N GLY A 17 -12.31 4.21 -9.89
CA GLY A 17 -12.75 4.52 -8.54
C GLY A 17 -11.89 3.92 -7.43
N THR A 18 -10.89 3.08 -7.74
CA THR A 18 -9.97 2.54 -6.73
C THR A 18 -9.24 3.69 -6.02
N GLN A 19 -9.55 3.86 -4.73
CA GLN A 19 -8.90 4.85 -3.88
C GLN A 19 -7.49 4.38 -3.53
N PRO A 20 -6.49 5.28 -3.49
CA PRO A 20 -5.11 4.90 -3.22
C PRO A 20 -4.86 4.57 -1.74
N LEU A 21 -5.69 5.09 -0.83
CA LEU A 21 -5.59 4.92 0.61
C LEU A 21 -6.73 4.04 1.12
N LEU A 22 -6.40 3.19 2.10
CA LEU A 22 -7.22 2.14 2.68
C LEU A 22 -7.65 1.06 1.70
N THR A 23 -7.62 -0.19 2.16
CA THR A 23 -8.27 -1.31 1.46
C THR A 23 -9.49 -1.79 2.22
N THR A 24 -10.58 -2.04 1.51
CA THR A 24 -11.82 -2.56 2.09
C THR A 24 -11.87 -4.09 2.09
N ASP A 25 -10.99 -4.74 1.34
CA ASP A 25 -10.93 -6.19 1.24
C ASP A 25 -9.50 -6.69 1.48
N PRO A 26 -9.24 -7.35 2.63
CA PRO A 26 -7.92 -7.86 2.96
C PRO A 26 -7.52 -9.06 2.11
N ILE A 27 -8.46 -9.80 1.53
CA ILE A 27 -8.17 -10.90 0.60
C ILE A 27 -7.71 -10.32 -0.73
N GLU A 28 -8.45 -9.35 -1.29
CA GLU A 28 -8.03 -8.68 -2.53
C GLU A 28 -6.68 -7.98 -2.37
N HIS A 29 -6.36 -7.44 -1.19
CA HIS A 29 -5.05 -6.85 -0.91
C HIS A 29 -3.92 -7.90 -1.01
N LEU A 30 -4.11 -9.09 -0.45
CA LEU A 30 -3.15 -10.19 -0.55
C LEU A 30 -3.01 -10.69 -1.99
N GLU A 31 -4.12 -10.87 -2.70
CA GLU A 31 -4.10 -11.23 -4.12
C GLU A 31 -3.43 -10.14 -4.97
N GLY A 32 -3.60 -8.87 -4.61
CA GLY A 32 -2.95 -7.73 -5.24
C GLY A 32 -1.42 -7.80 -5.11
N PHE A 33 -0.91 -8.17 -3.93
CA PHE A 33 0.52 -8.43 -3.73
C PHE A 33 1.03 -9.57 -4.62
N GLU A 34 0.35 -10.71 -4.63
CA GLU A 34 0.75 -11.86 -5.44
C GLU A 34 0.76 -11.52 -6.94
N ARG A 35 -0.29 -10.85 -7.42
CA ARG A 35 -0.39 -10.39 -8.82
C ARG A 35 0.68 -9.36 -9.16
N PHE A 36 1.06 -8.49 -8.22
CA PHE A 36 2.15 -7.53 -8.42
C PHE A 36 3.47 -8.25 -8.63
N VAL A 37 3.80 -9.18 -7.72
CA VAL A 37 5.02 -9.99 -7.78
C VAL A 37 5.06 -10.82 -9.07
N GLU A 38 3.97 -11.51 -9.39
CA GLU A 38 3.90 -12.35 -10.60
C GLU A 38 4.06 -11.53 -11.87
N ALA A 39 3.37 -10.39 -11.97
CA ALA A 39 3.41 -9.56 -13.16
C ALA A 39 4.78 -8.89 -13.37
N THR A 40 5.39 -8.42 -12.28
CA THR A 40 6.64 -7.63 -12.32
C THR A 40 7.89 -8.49 -12.22
N GLY A 41 7.83 -9.69 -11.67
CA GLY A 41 9.00 -10.53 -11.42
C GLY A 41 9.91 -10.03 -10.29
N ILE A 42 9.53 -8.96 -9.59
CA ILE A 42 10.30 -8.43 -8.46
C ILE A 42 10.41 -9.48 -7.34
N ASP A 43 11.56 -9.52 -6.66
CA ASP A 43 11.71 -10.29 -5.42
C ASP A 43 10.65 -9.85 -4.40
N PRO A 44 9.79 -10.77 -3.88
CA PRO A 44 8.79 -10.45 -2.87
C PRO A 44 9.38 -9.73 -1.64
N ALA A 45 10.64 -10.01 -1.28
CA ALA A 45 11.31 -9.35 -0.15
C ALA A 45 11.58 -7.85 -0.40
N ARG A 46 11.42 -7.38 -1.64
CA ARG A 46 11.59 -5.99 -2.06
C ARG A 46 10.26 -5.28 -2.30
N VAL A 47 9.16 -5.80 -1.75
CA VAL A 47 7.84 -5.21 -1.89
C VAL A 47 7.23 -5.01 -0.51
N LEU A 48 6.87 -3.76 -0.20
CA LEU A 48 6.05 -3.45 0.95
C LEU A 48 4.58 -3.64 0.56
N ALA A 49 3.89 -4.53 1.29
CA ALA A 49 2.44 -4.62 1.29
C ALA A 49 1.93 -4.17 2.66
N THR A 50 1.21 -3.06 2.68
CA THR A 50 0.52 -2.57 3.88
C THR A 50 -0.91 -2.20 3.51
N PRO A 51 -1.91 -2.63 4.31
CA PRO A 51 -3.31 -2.44 3.94
C PRO A 51 -3.75 -0.97 4.01
N VAL A 52 -2.94 -0.06 4.57
CA VAL A 52 -3.25 1.38 4.55
C VAL A 52 -3.16 2.03 3.16
N VAL A 53 -2.57 1.33 2.19
CA VAL A 53 -2.61 1.72 0.77
C VAL A 53 -3.07 0.56 -0.10
N ALA A 54 -3.70 0.88 -1.23
CA ALA A 54 -4.26 -0.14 -2.12
C ALA A 54 -3.19 -0.90 -2.92
N PHE A 55 -1.99 -0.32 -3.10
CA PHE A 55 -0.99 -0.82 -4.04
C PHE A 55 0.27 -1.32 -3.34
N PRO A 56 0.81 -2.49 -3.74
CA PRO A 56 2.14 -2.91 -3.32
C PRO A 56 3.22 -1.93 -3.79
N LEU A 57 4.19 -1.63 -2.94
CA LEU A 57 5.22 -0.63 -3.20
C LEU A 57 6.62 -1.27 -3.26
N PRO A 58 7.33 -1.17 -4.39
CA PRO A 58 8.74 -1.56 -4.49
C PRO A 58 9.61 -0.78 -3.51
N VAL A 59 10.50 -1.48 -2.79
CA VAL A 59 11.41 -0.89 -1.81
C VAL A 59 12.85 -0.91 -2.34
N PRO A 60 13.51 0.25 -2.48
CA PRO A 60 14.89 0.33 -2.94
C PRO A 60 15.89 -0.13 -1.86
N PHE A 61 17.08 -0.59 -2.27
CA PHE A 61 18.18 -0.82 -1.33
C PHE A 61 18.86 0.49 -0.90
N LYS A 62 19.36 0.54 0.34
CA LYS A 62 20.02 1.73 0.92
C LYS A 62 21.38 2.08 0.30
N ASP A 63 22.03 1.15 -0.40
CA ASP A 63 23.35 1.31 -1.02
C ASP A 63 23.30 1.62 -2.52
N GLU A 64 22.12 1.53 -3.15
CA GLU A 64 21.86 1.90 -4.55
C GLU A 64 21.43 3.39 -4.69
N VAL A 65 21.75 4.21 -3.69
CA VAL A 65 21.27 5.59 -3.59
C VAL A 65 22.13 6.55 -4.40
N GLY A 66 21.53 7.18 -5.42
CA GLY A 66 22.13 8.30 -6.17
C GLY A 66 22.10 8.16 -7.70
N GLY A 67 21.60 7.05 -8.24
CA GLY A 67 21.35 6.87 -9.67
C GLY A 67 20.02 6.14 -9.90
N THR A 68 19.56 6.11 -11.15
CA THR A 68 18.36 5.38 -11.57
C THR A 68 18.48 3.90 -11.19
N GLN A 69 17.53 3.41 -10.39
CA GLN A 69 17.57 2.05 -9.87
C GLN A 69 17.30 1.03 -10.97
N ARG A 70 18.19 0.04 -11.09
CA ARG A 70 18.01 -1.11 -11.98
C ARG A 70 17.51 -2.28 -11.14
N TRP A 71 16.21 -2.55 -11.23
CA TRP A 71 15.56 -3.59 -10.45
C TRP A 71 15.95 -4.97 -10.98
N GLU A 72 16.80 -5.69 -10.24
CA GLU A 72 17.20 -7.05 -10.61
C GLU A 72 15.98 -7.99 -10.67
N GLY A 73 15.92 -8.80 -11.74
CA GLY A 73 14.88 -9.81 -11.93
C GLY A 73 13.54 -9.29 -12.44
N ILE A 74 13.40 -7.97 -12.62
CA ILE A 74 12.15 -7.38 -13.08
C ILE A 74 11.88 -7.69 -14.56
N GLU A 75 10.62 -7.92 -14.88
CA GLU A 75 10.11 -8.09 -16.23
C GLU A 75 10.20 -6.75 -16.99
N PRO A 76 10.97 -6.65 -18.09
CA PRO A 76 11.22 -5.39 -18.81
C PRO A 76 9.94 -4.65 -19.21
N LYS A 77 8.90 -5.38 -19.59
CA LYS A 77 7.61 -4.80 -19.99
C LYS A 77 6.87 -4.10 -18.84
N MET A 78 7.28 -4.29 -17.58
CA MET A 78 6.65 -3.66 -16.41
C MET A 78 7.36 -2.39 -15.96
N MET A 79 8.50 -2.06 -16.56
CA MET A 79 9.23 -0.82 -16.30
C MET A 79 8.49 0.44 -16.78
N TRP A 80 7.27 0.36 -17.31
CA TRP A 80 6.44 1.56 -17.51
C TRP A 80 5.83 2.09 -16.19
N LEU A 81 5.74 1.27 -15.14
CA LEU A 81 5.09 1.64 -13.88
C LEU A 81 5.89 2.73 -13.15
N PRO A 82 5.26 3.85 -12.73
CA PRO A 82 5.95 4.94 -12.02
C PRO A 82 6.66 4.50 -10.73
N LEU A 83 6.16 3.44 -10.10
CA LEU A 83 6.71 2.89 -8.85
C LEU A 83 8.16 2.40 -8.97
N PHE A 84 8.66 2.10 -10.17
CA PHE A 84 10.06 1.71 -10.39
C PHE A 84 11.00 2.89 -10.66
N TRP A 85 10.45 4.10 -10.77
CA TRP A 85 11.16 5.33 -11.14
C TRP A 85 11.02 6.43 -10.09
N LEU A 86 10.67 6.06 -8.85
CA LEU A 86 10.47 7.04 -7.79
C LEU A 86 11.77 7.85 -7.57
N PRO A 87 11.68 9.20 -7.54
CA PRO A 87 12.83 10.02 -7.24
C PRO A 87 13.27 9.77 -5.79
N PRO A 88 14.54 10.05 -5.41
CA PRO A 88 15.05 9.79 -4.05
C PRO A 88 14.17 10.38 -2.94
N HIS A 89 13.54 11.53 -3.19
CA HIS A 89 12.54 12.15 -2.31
C HIS A 89 11.42 11.19 -1.90
N LEU A 90 10.87 10.42 -2.84
CA LEU A 90 9.81 9.44 -2.60
C LEU A 90 10.35 8.05 -2.30
N ALA A 91 11.42 7.63 -2.96
CA ALA A 91 11.95 6.28 -2.83
C ALA A 91 12.53 6.02 -1.43
N LEU A 92 13.09 7.05 -0.78
CA LEU A 92 13.76 6.93 0.51
C LEU A 92 12.85 7.33 1.67
N ARG A 93 13.12 6.71 2.82
CA ARG A 93 12.52 7.07 4.11
C ARG A 93 13.11 8.37 4.62
N TYR A 94 12.26 9.28 5.09
CA TYR A 94 12.71 10.44 5.83
C TYR A 94 13.32 10.06 7.19
N GLN A 95 14.26 10.89 7.63
CA GLN A 95 14.71 10.92 9.01
C GLN A 95 14.37 12.31 9.56
N TYR A 96 13.55 12.36 10.59
CA TYR A 96 13.11 13.62 11.17
C TYR A 96 13.30 13.59 12.69
N ARG A 97 13.47 14.76 13.28
CA ARG A 97 13.61 14.91 14.73
C ARG A 97 12.23 14.95 15.36
N VAL A 98 12.04 14.23 16.46
CA VAL A 98 10.82 14.30 17.25
C VAL A 98 11.10 15.05 18.54
N ILE A 99 10.43 16.18 18.69
CA ILE A 99 10.38 16.92 19.96
C ILE A 99 9.05 16.57 20.59
N ASP A 100 9.04 15.55 21.43
CA ASP A 100 7.87 15.24 22.23
C ASP A 100 7.83 16.20 23.44
N GLU A 101 6.98 17.22 23.37
CA GLU A 101 6.80 18.18 24.46
C GLU A 101 6.19 17.55 25.73
N ALA A 102 5.51 16.40 25.61
CA ALA A 102 4.86 15.70 26.71
C ALA A 102 5.80 14.73 27.45
N THR A 103 6.70 14.05 26.75
CA THR A 103 7.70 13.14 27.36
C THR A 103 9.07 13.79 27.56
N GLY A 104 9.27 15.02 27.09
CA GLY A 104 10.53 15.73 27.19
C GLY A 104 11.56 15.24 26.17
N GLY A 105 11.10 14.92 24.96
CA GLY A 105 11.95 14.54 23.83
C GLY A 105 13.08 15.54 23.65
N THR A 106 14.28 15.01 23.41
CA THR A 106 15.48 15.84 23.25
C THR A 106 15.67 16.17 21.78
N THR A 107 16.46 17.20 21.48
CA THR A 107 16.82 17.52 20.09
C THR A 107 17.56 16.39 19.38
N ASP A 108 18.01 15.35 20.08
CA ASP A 108 18.80 14.25 19.55
C ASP A 108 17.97 13.00 19.16
N ASP A 109 16.67 13.01 19.45
CA ASP A 109 15.78 11.91 19.10
C ASP A 109 15.40 11.99 17.61
N ILE A 110 16.04 11.15 16.80
CA ILE A 110 15.78 11.00 15.36
C ILE A 110 14.88 9.79 15.16
N GLU A 111 13.72 10.02 14.57
CA GLU A 111 12.84 8.96 14.06
C GLU A 111 13.06 8.75 12.57
N ILE A 112 12.91 7.49 12.17
CA ILE A 112 12.84 7.11 10.76
C ILE A 112 11.36 6.97 10.42
N GLU A 113 10.97 7.52 9.28
CA GLU A 113 9.62 7.35 8.72
C GLU A 113 9.19 5.88 8.73
N SER A 114 8.02 5.59 9.31
CA SER A 114 7.48 4.22 9.33
C SER A 114 7.05 3.77 7.93
N ASP A 115 6.79 2.47 7.78
CA ASP A 115 6.32 1.92 6.51
C ASP A 115 4.96 2.50 6.10
N GLU A 116 4.06 2.72 7.06
CA GLU A 116 2.74 3.30 6.84
C GLU A 116 2.83 4.77 6.43
N VAL A 117 3.64 5.57 7.13
CA VAL A 117 3.84 7.00 6.79
C VAL A 117 4.43 7.11 5.39
N TRP A 118 5.44 6.30 5.07
CA TRP A 118 6.04 6.30 3.75
C TRP A 118 5.06 5.87 2.66
N ALA A 119 4.32 4.78 2.88
CA ALA A 119 3.39 4.27 1.88
C ALA A 119 2.30 5.31 1.56
N VAL A 120 1.73 5.93 2.61
CA VAL A 120 0.75 7.00 2.47
C VAL A 120 1.35 8.19 1.72
N ARG A 121 2.56 8.64 2.08
CA ARG A 121 3.24 9.75 1.40
C ARG A 121 3.46 9.48 -0.09
N VAL A 122 4.01 8.31 -0.44
CA VAL A 122 4.21 7.90 -1.84
C VAL A 122 2.89 7.98 -2.60
N MET A 123 1.82 7.43 -2.04
CA MET A 123 0.52 7.43 -2.72
C MET A 123 -0.12 8.82 -2.82
N LEU A 124 0.00 9.65 -1.79
CA LEU A 124 -0.47 11.03 -1.82
C LEU A 124 0.23 11.84 -2.92
N GLU A 125 1.56 11.79 -2.97
CA GLU A 125 2.33 12.57 -3.94
C GLU A 125 2.08 12.08 -5.38
N LEU A 126 2.10 10.76 -5.62
CA LEU A 126 1.83 10.19 -6.95
C LEU A 126 0.41 10.49 -7.44
N THR A 127 -0.58 10.45 -6.56
CA THR A 127 -1.97 10.80 -6.90
C THR A 127 -2.07 12.30 -7.19
N ARG A 128 -1.42 13.13 -6.38
CA ARG A 128 -1.48 14.59 -6.50
C ARG A 128 -0.92 15.10 -7.83
N VAL A 129 0.13 14.48 -8.34
CA VAL A 129 0.74 14.84 -9.64
C VAL A 129 0.18 14.05 -10.83
N GLY A 130 -0.84 13.21 -10.59
CA GLY A 130 -1.54 12.48 -11.65
C GLY A 130 -0.79 11.25 -12.18
N MET A 131 0.29 10.81 -11.52
CA MET A 131 0.95 9.54 -11.82
C MET A 131 0.00 8.37 -11.61
N TYR A 132 -0.86 8.46 -10.60
CA TYR A 132 -2.06 7.64 -10.46
C TYR A 132 -3.31 8.50 -10.59
N ASP A 133 -4.33 8.00 -11.29
CA ASP A 133 -5.65 8.63 -11.42
C ASP A 133 -6.72 7.66 -10.91
N ALA A 134 -7.25 7.94 -9.72
CA ALA A 134 -8.28 7.15 -9.09
C ALA A 134 -9.60 7.15 -9.87
N ALA A 135 -9.93 8.21 -10.61
CA ALA A 135 -11.20 8.28 -11.35
C ALA A 135 -11.23 7.27 -12.51
N THR A 136 -10.08 7.06 -13.16
CA THR A 136 -9.96 6.10 -14.27
C THR A 136 -9.35 4.77 -13.84
N GLY A 137 -8.75 4.68 -12.65
CA GLY A 137 -8.03 3.48 -12.20
C GLY A 137 -6.76 3.23 -13.02
N THR A 138 -6.07 4.30 -13.44
CA THR A 138 -4.92 4.17 -14.36
C THR A 138 -3.69 4.88 -13.85
N TRP A 139 -2.54 4.35 -14.26
CA TRP A 139 -1.21 4.87 -14.01
C TRP A 139 -0.64 5.53 -15.27
N ALA A 140 0.19 6.56 -15.10
CA ALA A 140 1.01 7.11 -16.17
C ALA A 140 2.07 6.10 -16.63
N ASP A 141 2.25 5.93 -17.94
CA ASP A 141 3.31 5.12 -18.52
C ASP A 141 4.58 5.97 -18.65
N ILE A 142 5.54 5.76 -17.75
CA ILE A 142 6.79 6.52 -17.71
C ILE A 142 7.62 6.28 -18.97
N LEU A 143 7.67 5.06 -19.50
CA LEU A 143 8.41 4.77 -20.72
C LEU A 143 7.84 5.57 -21.89
N SER A 144 6.51 5.67 -22.00
CA SER A 144 5.85 6.46 -23.05
C SER A 144 6.18 7.96 -22.95
N PHE A 145 6.36 8.48 -21.73
CA PHE A 145 6.73 9.86 -21.48
C PHE A 145 8.11 10.20 -22.07
N TYR A 146 9.01 9.22 -22.10
CA TYR A 146 10.35 9.32 -22.69
C TYR A 146 10.46 8.70 -24.09
N GLY A 147 9.33 8.44 -24.75
CA GLY A 147 9.27 7.98 -26.14
C GLY A 147 9.61 6.50 -26.35
N LEU A 148 9.49 5.69 -25.31
CA LEU A 148 9.65 4.23 -25.35
C LEU A 148 8.29 3.54 -25.25
N ASP A 149 8.05 2.47 -25.99
CA ASP A 149 6.83 1.66 -25.88
C ASP A 149 7.11 0.34 -25.16
N ALA A 150 6.57 0.20 -23.95
CA ALA A 150 6.72 -1.03 -23.17
C ALA A 150 6.12 -2.28 -23.83
N ASP A 151 5.30 -2.13 -24.87
CA ASP A 151 4.72 -3.24 -25.63
C ASP A 151 5.52 -3.60 -26.90
N ASP A 152 6.50 -2.78 -27.30
CA ASP A 152 7.37 -3.04 -28.46
C ASP A 152 8.53 -3.97 -28.08
N PRO A 153 8.71 -5.12 -28.74
CA PRO A 153 9.82 -6.03 -28.45
C PRO A 153 11.22 -5.40 -28.55
N VAL A 154 11.40 -4.36 -29.38
CA VAL A 154 12.69 -3.66 -29.51
C VAL A 154 12.99 -2.84 -28.26
N ASP A 155 12.02 -2.05 -27.79
CA ASP A 155 12.17 -1.28 -26.56
C ASP A 155 12.23 -2.18 -25.31
N GLN A 156 11.51 -3.30 -25.28
CA GLN A 156 11.66 -4.30 -24.22
C GLN A 156 13.09 -4.88 -24.17
N ALA A 157 13.68 -5.25 -25.31
CA ALA A 157 15.05 -5.73 -25.36
C ALA A 157 16.07 -4.65 -24.94
N ARG A 158 15.78 -3.38 -25.25
CA ARG A 158 16.57 -2.23 -24.82
C ARG A 158 16.53 -2.05 -23.30
N VAL A 159 15.33 -2.13 -22.70
CA VAL A 159 15.13 -2.09 -21.23
C VAL A 159 15.81 -3.29 -20.57
N GLU A 160 15.70 -4.49 -21.14
CA GLU A 160 16.35 -5.70 -20.63
C GLU A 160 17.88 -5.54 -20.59
N LEU A 161 18.50 -5.02 -21.67
CA LEU A 161 19.93 -4.73 -21.68
C LEU A 161 20.30 -3.72 -20.59
N TRP A 162 19.50 -2.66 -20.41
CA TRP A 162 19.74 -1.66 -19.38
C TRP A 162 19.63 -2.24 -17.96
N LEU A 163 18.62 -3.06 -17.69
CA LEU A 163 18.47 -3.79 -16.41
C LEU A 163 19.66 -4.71 -16.13
N ASN A 164 20.24 -5.31 -17.18
CA ASN A 164 21.46 -6.12 -17.10
C ASN A 164 22.76 -5.28 -16.98
N GLY A 165 22.65 -3.97 -16.77
CA GLY A 165 23.77 -3.09 -16.45
C GLY A 165 24.36 -2.33 -17.64
N TYR A 166 23.86 -2.53 -18.86
CA TYR A 166 24.32 -1.76 -20.02
C TYR A 166 23.84 -0.31 -19.93
N PRO A 167 24.65 0.68 -20.37
CA PRO A 167 24.22 2.07 -20.36
C PRO A 167 23.14 2.31 -21.41
N ASP A 168 22.22 3.22 -21.10
CA ASP A 168 21.20 3.68 -22.01
C ASP A 168 20.90 5.16 -21.76
N GLU A 169 21.19 6.02 -22.74
CA GLU A 169 21.11 7.48 -22.57
C GLU A 169 19.71 7.97 -22.17
N VAL A 170 18.64 7.30 -22.64
CA VAL A 170 17.27 7.71 -22.30
C VAL A 170 16.90 7.20 -20.92
N LEU A 171 17.07 5.90 -20.65
CA LEU A 171 16.69 5.30 -19.37
C LEU A 171 17.53 5.84 -18.20
N ASP A 172 18.83 6.08 -18.41
CA ASP A 172 19.72 6.68 -17.42
C ASP A 172 19.37 8.15 -17.14
N ALA A 173 18.66 8.83 -18.04
CA ALA A 173 18.23 10.23 -17.89
C ALA A 173 16.82 10.41 -17.32
N ILE A 174 16.08 9.31 -17.08
CA ILE A 174 14.75 9.41 -16.48
C ILE A 174 14.90 9.88 -15.03
N ASP A 175 14.38 11.08 -14.77
CA ASP A 175 14.27 11.67 -13.44
C ASP A 175 12.88 12.31 -13.29
N LEU A 176 12.10 11.82 -12.33
CA LEU A 176 10.74 12.32 -12.08
C LEU A 176 10.71 13.44 -11.02
N THR A 177 11.85 13.88 -10.50
CA THR A 177 11.94 14.86 -9.42
C THR A 177 11.18 16.15 -9.76
N GLU A 178 11.40 16.74 -10.94
CA GLU A 178 10.73 17.98 -11.35
C GLU A 178 9.22 17.82 -11.62
N HIS A 179 8.76 16.57 -11.81
CA HIS A 179 7.35 16.24 -12.03
C HIS A 179 6.59 15.95 -10.72
N ILE A 180 7.31 15.68 -9.64
CA ILE A 180 6.73 15.22 -8.37
C ILE A 180 6.94 16.26 -7.27
N VAL A 181 8.15 16.79 -7.13
CA VAL A 181 8.54 17.63 -6.00
C VAL A 181 8.05 19.06 -6.19
N PHE A 182 7.29 19.54 -5.21
CA PHE A 182 6.82 20.93 -5.16
C PHE A 182 7.89 21.81 -4.50
N ALA A 183 8.46 22.74 -5.26
CA ALA A 183 9.60 23.55 -4.79
C ALA A 183 9.30 24.38 -3.53
N ASP A 184 8.06 24.87 -3.38
CA ASP A 184 7.69 25.77 -2.29
C ASP A 184 7.42 25.04 -0.97
N ASN A 185 7.03 23.76 -1.02
CA ASN A 185 6.94 22.89 0.14
C ASN A 185 7.28 21.45 -0.26
N PRO A 186 8.57 21.07 -0.32
CA PRO A 186 8.96 19.71 -0.70
C PRO A 186 8.44 18.65 0.27
N GLU A 187 8.27 18.97 1.56
CA GLU A 187 7.94 18.01 2.61
C GLU A 187 6.42 17.89 2.89
N TRP A 188 5.57 18.57 2.10
CA TRP A 188 4.11 18.58 2.29
C TRP A 188 3.51 17.17 2.42
N GLY A 189 4.00 16.21 1.62
CA GLY A 189 3.51 14.83 1.61
C GLY A 189 3.85 14.10 2.91
N LEU A 190 4.99 14.39 3.53
CA LEU A 190 5.40 13.83 4.81
C LEU A 190 4.53 14.39 5.95
N GLU A 191 4.34 15.71 5.98
CA GLU A 191 3.49 16.36 6.98
C GLU A 191 2.06 15.81 6.92
N ALA A 192 1.51 15.71 5.71
CA ALA A 192 0.20 15.12 5.46
C ALA A 192 0.12 13.66 5.91
N ALA A 193 1.06 12.82 5.48
CA ALA A 193 1.06 11.39 5.82
C ALA A 193 1.12 11.18 7.35
N ARG A 194 1.98 11.92 8.06
CA ARG A 194 2.08 11.83 9.53
C ARG A 194 0.79 12.21 10.23
N GLN A 195 0.08 13.24 9.76
CA GLN A 195 -1.21 13.64 10.32
C GLN A 195 -2.30 12.60 10.05
N MET A 196 -2.22 11.88 8.93
CA MET A 196 -3.24 10.91 8.53
C MET A 196 -3.07 9.54 9.16
N VAL A 197 -1.84 9.06 9.35
CA VAL A 197 -1.57 7.66 9.74
C VAL A 197 -2.23 7.27 11.07
N ASP A 198 -2.28 8.17 12.04
CA ASP A 198 -2.96 7.94 13.33
C ASP A 198 -4.47 7.71 13.17
N THR A 199 -5.05 8.13 12.05
CA THR A 199 -6.45 7.83 11.68
C THR A 199 -6.54 6.64 10.72
N LEU A 200 -5.66 6.57 9.72
CA LEU A 200 -5.71 5.55 8.67
C LEU A 200 -5.42 4.15 9.20
N VAL A 201 -4.44 3.99 10.08
CA VAL A 201 -4.07 2.66 10.62
C VAL A 201 -5.23 2.07 11.42
N PRO A 202 -5.84 2.78 12.40
CA PRO A 202 -7.02 2.27 13.07
C PRO A 202 -8.22 2.07 12.15
N ALA A 203 -8.48 3.00 11.21
CA ALA A 203 -9.54 2.81 10.22
C ALA A 203 -9.35 1.52 9.41
N GLN A 204 -8.11 1.21 9.03
CA GLN A 204 -7.77 0.00 8.31
C GLN A 204 -8.02 -1.27 9.12
N TRP A 205 -7.83 -1.26 10.44
CA TRP A 205 -8.19 -2.39 11.30
C TRP A 205 -9.68 -2.68 11.25
N SER A 206 -10.52 -1.64 11.33
CA SER A 206 -11.98 -1.78 11.22
C SER A 206 -12.39 -2.37 9.86
N LEU A 207 -11.87 -1.81 8.77
CA LEU A 207 -12.15 -2.29 7.41
C LEU A 207 -11.69 -3.73 7.19
N THR A 208 -10.50 -4.08 7.68
CA THR A 208 -9.95 -5.44 7.60
C THR A 208 -10.84 -6.43 8.34
N ALA A 209 -11.26 -6.11 9.57
CA ALA A 209 -12.12 -6.98 10.35
C ALA A 209 -13.51 -7.15 9.70
N SER A 210 -14.10 -6.05 9.21
CA SER A 210 -15.33 -6.08 8.40
C SER A 210 -15.22 -6.95 7.15
N GLY A 211 -14.13 -6.82 6.40
CA GLY A 211 -13.87 -7.64 5.20
C GLY A 211 -13.75 -9.13 5.53
N LEU A 212 -13.06 -9.46 6.63
CA LEU A 212 -12.92 -10.84 7.10
C LEU A 212 -14.24 -11.45 7.58
N LEU A 213 -15.09 -10.68 8.26
CA LEU A 213 -16.45 -11.11 8.64
C LEU A 213 -17.28 -11.48 7.41
N LEU A 214 -17.25 -10.61 6.39
CA LEU A 214 -17.96 -10.85 5.13
C LEU A 214 -17.41 -12.09 4.42
N ALA A 215 -16.08 -12.23 4.36
CA ALA A 215 -15.43 -13.39 3.75
C ALA A 215 -15.79 -14.70 4.47
N ALA A 216 -15.82 -14.69 5.81
CA ALA A 216 -16.20 -15.85 6.62
C ALA A 216 -17.67 -16.25 6.36
N GLY A 217 -18.58 -15.27 6.37
CA GLY A 217 -19.99 -15.50 6.05
C GLY A 217 -20.18 -16.07 4.64
N ASN A 218 -19.51 -15.50 3.65
CA ASN A 218 -19.56 -15.98 2.26
C ASN A 218 -18.98 -17.38 2.10
N TYR A 219 -17.86 -17.68 2.78
CA TYR A 219 -17.25 -19.00 2.77
C TYR A 219 -18.23 -20.06 3.27
N LEU A 220 -18.84 -19.84 4.43
CA LEU A 220 -19.78 -20.78 5.04
C LEU A 220 -21.08 -20.92 4.23
N ALA A 221 -21.59 -19.81 3.69
CA ALA A 221 -22.77 -19.83 2.83
C ALA A 221 -22.52 -20.65 1.54
N PHE A 222 -21.32 -20.59 0.98
CA PHE A 222 -20.98 -21.27 -0.27
C PHE A 222 -20.52 -22.72 -0.09
N LYS A 223 -19.69 -22.99 0.93
CA LYS A 223 -19.09 -24.31 1.18
C LYS A 223 -19.94 -25.17 2.11
N GLY A 224 -20.78 -24.55 2.94
CA GLY A 224 -21.59 -25.20 3.96
C GLY A 224 -21.02 -25.00 5.37
N GLU A 225 -21.82 -25.37 6.37
CA GLU A 225 -21.52 -25.19 7.79
C GLU A 225 -21.15 -26.51 8.48
N GLY A 226 -20.58 -27.46 7.75
CA GLY A 226 -20.07 -28.70 8.32
C GLY A 226 -18.84 -28.45 9.21
N ASP A 227 -18.55 -29.38 10.11
CA ASP A 227 -17.38 -29.27 11.01
C ASP A 227 -16.07 -29.09 10.24
N LYS A 228 -15.92 -29.79 9.12
CA LYS A 228 -14.75 -29.66 8.23
C LYS A 228 -14.69 -28.25 7.63
N GLU A 229 -15.77 -27.78 7.03
CA GLU A 229 -15.82 -26.48 6.34
C GLU A 229 -15.57 -25.31 7.31
N ARG A 230 -16.11 -25.38 8.54
CA ARG A 230 -15.83 -24.39 9.59
C ARG A 230 -14.35 -24.35 9.98
N ARG A 231 -13.72 -25.52 10.13
CA ARG A 231 -12.29 -25.60 10.46
C ARG A 231 -11.40 -25.13 9.31
N ASP A 232 -11.74 -25.49 8.08
CA ASP A 232 -11.03 -25.03 6.89
C ASP A 232 -11.12 -23.50 6.77
N MET A 233 -12.29 -22.91 7.03
CA MET A 233 -12.50 -21.46 7.09
C MET A 233 -11.62 -20.80 8.16
N LEU A 234 -11.67 -21.30 9.40
CA LEU A 234 -10.86 -20.78 10.52
C LEU A 234 -9.36 -20.88 10.24
N SER A 235 -8.90 -21.95 9.60
CA SER A 235 -7.49 -22.11 9.23
C SER A 235 -7.03 -21.03 8.25
N VAL A 236 -7.82 -20.79 7.19
CA VAL A 236 -7.47 -19.83 6.14
C VAL A 236 -7.66 -18.39 6.61
N LEU A 237 -8.87 -18.03 7.01
CA LEU A 237 -9.20 -16.65 7.38
C LEU A 237 -8.60 -16.25 8.72
N GLY A 238 -8.45 -17.19 9.66
CA GLY A 238 -7.74 -16.95 10.91
C GLY A 238 -6.28 -16.61 10.67
N SER A 239 -5.58 -17.32 9.77
CA SER A 239 -4.19 -17.00 9.41
C SER A 239 -4.06 -15.62 8.75
N VAL A 240 -5.01 -15.23 7.90
CA VAL A 240 -5.06 -13.88 7.32
C VAL A 240 -5.27 -12.83 8.42
N ALA A 241 -6.25 -13.05 9.29
CA ALA A 241 -6.59 -12.14 10.39
C ALA A 241 -5.43 -11.93 11.37
N VAL A 242 -4.73 -13.00 11.78
CA VAL A 242 -3.55 -12.92 12.66
C VAL A 242 -2.48 -11.99 12.08
N ASN A 243 -2.25 -12.06 10.76
CA ASN A 243 -1.25 -11.22 10.12
C ASN A 243 -1.73 -9.79 9.94
N ALA A 244 -2.95 -9.60 9.44
CA ALA A 244 -3.48 -8.29 9.11
C ALA A 244 -3.82 -7.42 10.33
N LEU A 245 -4.12 -8.04 11.48
CA LEU A 245 -4.52 -7.36 12.72
C LEU A 245 -3.43 -7.38 13.81
N ARG A 246 -2.21 -7.81 13.46
CA ARG A 246 -1.09 -7.96 14.42
C ARG A 246 -0.68 -6.66 15.11
N THR A 247 -0.92 -5.52 14.48
CA THR A 247 -0.50 -4.21 14.99
C THR A 247 -1.51 -3.58 15.95
N ILE A 248 -2.67 -4.21 16.15
CA ILE A 248 -3.65 -3.76 17.15
C ILE A 248 -3.02 -3.90 18.54
N PRO A 249 -2.97 -2.81 19.34
CA PRO A 249 -2.45 -2.88 20.70
C PRO A 249 -3.36 -3.76 21.58
N ALA A 250 -2.77 -4.37 22.61
CA ALA A 250 -3.55 -5.12 23.59
C ALA A 250 -4.57 -4.21 24.30
N ASP A 251 -5.75 -4.75 24.55
CA ASP A 251 -6.83 -4.10 25.30
C ASP A 251 -6.56 -4.12 26.83
N GLU A 252 -7.58 -3.78 27.63
CA GLU A 252 -7.49 -3.80 29.09
C GLU A 252 -7.20 -5.19 29.68
N THR A 253 -7.45 -6.27 28.92
CA THR A 253 -7.13 -7.64 29.33
C THR A 253 -5.65 -7.97 29.15
N GLY A 254 -4.93 -7.16 28.37
CA GLY A 254 -3.51 -7.31 28.08
C GLY A 254 -3.20 -8.36 26.99
N ILE A 255 -4.22 -8.91 26.33
CA ILE A 255 -4.05 -9.88 25.24
C ILE A 255 -4.36 -9.20 23.91
N PRO A 256 -3.41 -9.13 22.96
CA PRO A 256 -3.68 -8.66 21.61
C PRO A 256 -4.72 -9.52 20.90
N VAL A 257 -5.63 -8.91 20.15
CA VAL A 257 -6.67 -9.66 19.40
C VAL A 257 -6.07 -10.66 18.41
N SER A 258 -4.90 -10.36 17.83
CA SER A 258 -4.19 -11.31 16.96
C SER A 258 -3.78 -12.59 17.69
N GLU A 259 -3.42 -12.51 18.98
CA GLU A 259 -3.09 -13.70 19.79
C GLU A 259 -4.35 -14.50 20.15
N LEU A 260 -5.47 -13.81 20.42
CA LEU A 260 -6.77 -14.45 20.61
C LEU A 260 -7.17 -15.23 19.35
N ILE A 261 -7.12 -14.59 18.17
CA ILE A 261 -7.44 -15.22 16.89
C ILE A 261 -6.48 -16.37 16.56
N GLU A 262 -5.18 -16.22 16.86
CA GLU A 262 -4.20 -17.30 16.70
C GLU A 262 -4.59 -18.52 17.56
N SER A 263 -5.01 -18.30 18.81
CA SER A 263 -5.45 -19.38 19.69
C SER A 263 -6.68 -20.13 19.14
N ILE A 264 -7.63 -19.41 18.56
CA ILE A 264 -8.83 -19.98 17.91
C ILE A 264 -8.41 -20.79 16.67
N THR A 265 -7.51 -20.24 15.86
CA THR A 265 -7.00 -20.88 14.63
C THR A 265 -6.27 -22.19 14.95
N VAL A 266 -5.45 -22.20 16.00
CA VAL A 266 -4.77 -23.41 16.48
C VAL A 266 -5.77 -24.41 17.05
N ALA A 267 -6.76 -23.96 17.84
CA ALA A 267 -7.80 -24.82 18.40
C ALA A 267 -8.64 -25.52 17.31
N ALA A 268 -8.82 -24.89 16.15
CA ALA A 268 -9.53 -25.45 15.00
C ALA A 268 -8.84 -26.69 14.40
N GLN A 269 -7.54 -26.88 14.63
CA GLN A 269 -6.78 -28.05 14.17
C GLN A 269 -7.10 -29.32 14.98
N SER A 270 -7.76 -29.20 16.13
CA SER A 270 -8.16 -30.33 16.99
C SER A 270 -9.66 -30.57 16.96
N THR A 271 -10.10 -31.82 16.88
CA THR A 271 -11.52 -32.21 16.95
C THR A 271 -12.11 -32.15 18.36
N GLU A 272 -11.33 -31.79 19.37
CA GLU A 272 -11.79 -31.72 20.77
C GLU A 272 -12.67 -30.49 21.04
N ASN A 273 -12.45 -29.42 20.29
CA ASN A 273 -13.21 -28.17 20.42
C ASN A 273 -14.40 -28.14 19.45
N SER A 274 -15.50 -27.54 19.87
CA SER A 274 -16.66 -27.30 19.01
C SER A 274 -16.29 -26.31 17.91
N SER A 275 -16.34 -26.73 16.65
CA SER A 275 -16.09 -25.85 15.51
C SER A 275 -17.13 -24.74 15.39
N GLU A 276 -18.36 -24.95 15.87
CA GLU A 276 -19.39 -23.92 15.94
C GLU A 276 -19.00 -22.82 16.91
N GLN A 277 -18.59 -23.19 18.13
CA GLN A 277 -18.14 -22.21 19.13
C GLN A 277 -16.90 -21.45 18.66
N LEU A 278 -15.93 -22.12 18.05
CA LEU A 278 -14.73 -21.46 17.54
C LEU A 278 -15.05 -20.45 16.42
N VAL A 279 -16.05 -20.74 15.59
CA VAL A 279 -16.53 -19.78 14.58
C VAL A 279 -17.21 -18.59 15.25
N ASP A 280 -18.08 -18.82 16.24
CA ASP A 280 -18.73 -17.74 16.98
C ASP A 280 -17.70 -16.83 17.68
N ASP A 281 -16.70 -17.42 18.34
CA ASP A 281 -15.62 -16.68 19.00
C ASP A 281 -14.79 -15.86 17.99
N PHE A 282 -14.48 -16.44 16.82
CA PHE A 282 -13.75 -15.75 15.76
C PHE A 282 -14.55 -14.56 15.20
N MET A 283 -15.82 -14.78 14.89
CA MET A 283 -16.70 -13.74 14.37
C MET A 283 -16.93 -12.64 15.40
N GLN A 284 -17.05 -12.98 16.69
CA GLN A 284 -17.16 -12.01 17.76
C GLN A 284 -15.91 -11.13 17.86
N ALA A 285 -14.72 -11.73 17.88
CA ALA A 285 -13.46 -10.98 17.95
C ALA A 285 -13.31 -9.99 16.78
N LEU A 286 -13.69 -10.39 15.56
CA LEU A 286 -13.67 -9.49 14.41
C LEU A 286 -14.76 -8.39 14.51
N SER A 287 -15.95 -8.71 15.03
CA SER A 287 -17.01 -7.71 15.23
C SER A 287 -16.57 -6.62 16.21
N GLU A 288 -15.95 -7.01 17.33
CA GLU A 288 -15.45 -6.08 18.34
C GLU A 288 -14.38 -5.15 17.74
N VAL A 289 -13.39 -5.69 17.01
CA VAL A 289 -12.40 -4.86 16.29
C VAL A 289 -13.07 -3.92 15.29
N SER A 290 -14.04 -4.42 14.53
CA SER A 290 -14.74 -3.60 13.54
C SER A 290 -15.45 -2.41 14.18
N GLU A 291 -16.15 -2.65 15.29
CA GLU A 291 -16.93 -1.65 16.02
C GLU A 291 -16.04 -0.65 16.77
N ASP A 292 -15.00 -1.12 17.45
CA ASP A 292 -14.10 -0.28 18.25
C ASP A 292 -13.36 0.76 17.40
N PHE A 293 -13.03 0.39 16.15
CA PHE A 293 -12.27 1.26 15.24
C PHE A 293 -13.12 1.91 14.14
N GLU A 294 -14.42 1.65 14.07
CA GLU A 294 -15.36 2.32 13.14
C GLU A 294 -15.28 3.86 13.19
N PRO A 295 -15.13 4.52 14.37
CA PRO A 295 -15.04 5.97 14.43
C PRO A 295 -13.91 6.57 13.60
N TYR A 296 -12.81 5.84 13.40
CA TYR A 296 -11.68 6.27 12.57
C TYR A 296 -12.00 6.20 11.08
N VAL A 297 -12.80 5.20 10.65
CA VAL A 297 -13.33 5.13 9.27
C VAL A 297 -14.23 6.34 9.01
N ALA A 298 -15.12 6.65 9.95
CA ALA A 298 -16.02 7.81 9.83
C ALA A 298 -15.22 9.13 9.78
N ALA A 299 -14.19 9.29 10.62
CA ALA A 299 -13.33 10.46 10.62
C ALA A 299 -12.57 10.63 9.29
N TYR A 300 -12.01 9.54 8.74
CA TYR A 300 -11.35 9.56 7.44
C TYR A 300 -12.33 9.93 6.31
N MET A 301 -13.52 9.33 6.28
CA MET A 301 -14.52 9.60 5.26
C MET A 301 -15.02 11.06 5.30
N GLN A 302 -15.15 11.63 6.51
CA GLN A 302 -15.50 13.04 6.66
C GLN A 302 -14.40 13.95 6.07
N VAL A 303 -13.15 13.70 6.41
CA VAL A 303 -11.99 14.43 5.88
C VAL A 303 -11.89 14.31 4.34
N ALA A 304 -12.04 13.10 3.82
CA ALA A 304 -12.01 12.83 2.38
C ALA A 304 -13.14 13.55 1.62
N ALA A 305 -14.31 13.69 2.23
CA ALA A 305 -15.46 14.38 1.65
C ALA A 305 -15.34 15.92 1.70
N GLU A 306 -14.71 16.45 2.74
CA GLU A 306 -14.54 17.90 2.93
C GLU A 306 -13.41 18.48 2.08
N GLY A 307 -12.44 17.67 1.63
CA GLY A 307 -11.38 18.09 0.69
C GLY A 307 -10.37 19.11 1.24
N ASP A 308 -10.56 19.55 2.50
CA ASP A 308 -9.93 20.74 3.09
C ASP A 308 -8.87 20.42 4.18
N ALA A 309 -8.63 19.15 4.52
CA ALA A 309 -7.83 18.82 5.71
C ALA A 309 -6.31 18.82 5.49
N ILE A 310 -5.82 18.83 4.25
CA ILE A 310 -4.39 18.80 3.94
C ILE A 310 -4.08 20.06 3.13
N GLU A 311 -3.21 20.92 3.66
CA GLU A 311 -2.66 22.04 2.89
C GLU A 311 -1.79 21.48 1.76
N VAL A 312 -2.42 21.24 0.61
CA VAL A 312 -1.75 20.79 -0.59
C VAL A 312 -1.23 22.01 -1.35
N PRO A 313 0.04 22.03 -1.78
CA PRO A 313 0.56 23.12 -2.60
C PRO A 313 -0.29 23.35 -3.86
N SER A 314 -0.63 24.62 -4.11
CA SER A 314 -1.56 25.03 -5.16
C SER A 314 -0.95 25.01 -6.57
N ASP A 315 0.37 25.17 -6.69
CA ASP A 315 1.06 25.16 -7.97
C ASP A 315 1.48 23.73 -8.33
N SER A 316 0.78 23.11 -9.28
CA SER A 316 1.18 21.80 -9.81
C SER A 316 2.57 21.90 -10.45
N PRO A 317 3.50 20.95 -10.21
CA PRO A 317 4.64 20.76 -11.09
C PRO A 317 4.13 20.53 -12.52
N ALA A 318 4.99 20.81 -13.52
CA ALA A 318 4.65 20.87 -14.93
C ALA A 318 3.60 19.81 -15.34
N ASP A 319 2.42 20.27 -15.77
CA ASP A 319 1.22 19.45 -15.98
C ASP A 319 1.53 18.20 -16.81
N LEU A 320 1.29 17.02 -16.21
CA LEU A 320 1.28 15.72 -16.90
C LEU A 320 -0.11 15.39 -17.49
N ARG A 321 -1.00 16.39 -17.60
CA ARG A 321 -2.38 16.25 -18.10
C ARG A 321 -2.48 16.38 -19.62
#